data_AF-A0A6C0LY55-F1
#
_entry.id   AF-A0A6C0LY55-F1
#
_cell.length_a   1.000
_cell.length_b   1.000
_cell.length_c   1.000
_cell.angle_alpha   90.00
_cell.angle_beta   90.00
_cell.angle_gamma   90.00
#
_symmetry.space_group_name_H-M   'P 1'
#
loop_
_entity.id
_entity.type
_entity.pdbx_description
1 polymer ?
#
loop_
_entity_poly.entity_id
_entity_poly.type
_entity_poly.pdbx_seq_one_letter_code
_entity_poly.pdbx_strand_id
1 'polypeptide(L)'
;MNYPQNINFNNVDNIILNQDSVIFICLYKINIINDYPYITYLLYKQKIQNTDITTFLYIHFTENTSNTFNNIDNILDNLSFKNNTLKGYLQKNNLFYLFYEYTHAKDNIINKYNSNTILYWTTIYEIVQMQSILNIPIHSTVFELFYSHPDLIYLYNHTQKIDFPITIYSKNNIIDLFSTYDNLNNCFIIKHEIENNYHLFRCILIYYENKFSNINRNVFHFENTEQLQIISE
;
A
#
# COMPACT_ATOMS: atom_id res chain seq x y z
N MET A 1 -13.85 14.58 5.58
CA MET A 1 -13.94 14.70 4.12
C MET A 1 -14.06 13.31 3.53
N ASN A 2 -14.83 13.11 2.45
CA ASN A 2 -14.90 11.82 1.75
C ASN A 2 -13.98 11.93 0.52
N TYR A 3 -12.97 11.08 0.44
CA TYR A 3 -12.02 11.05 -0.68
C TYR A 3 -12.39 9.86 -1.58
N PRO A 4 -13.35 10.04 -2.50
CA PRO A 4 -13.80 8.93 -3.33
C PRO A 4 -12.65 8.42 -4.18
N GLN A 5 -12.56 7.10 -4.29
CA GLN A 5 -11.91 6.51 -5.44
C GLN A 5 -12.90 6.55 -6.59
N ASN A 6 -12.51 7.13 -7.73
CA ASN A 6 -13.32 7.10 -8.96
C ASN A 6 -13.19 5.75 -9.66
N ILE A 7 -13.38 4.65 -8.92
CA ILE A 7 -13.29 3.30 -9.49
C ILE A 7 -14.70 2.77 -9.68
N ASN A 8 -15.05 2.51 -10.94
CA ASN A 8 -16.26 1.79 -11.29
C ASN A 8 -16.02 0.29 -11.12
N PHE A 9 -16.18 -0.20 -9.90
CA PHE A 9 -16.14 -1.64 -9.65
C PHE A 9 -17.39 -2.33 -10.20
N ASN A 10 -17.22 -3.58 -10.66
CA ASN A 10 -18.36 -4.42 -10.99
C ASN A 10 -19.11 -4.84 -9.71
N ASN A 11 -20.44 -4.92 -9.79
CA ASN A 11 -21.25 -5.46 -8.70
C ASN A 11 -20.99 -6.95 -8.53
N VAL A 12 -20.65 -7.36 -7.30
CA VAL A 12 -20.33 -8.73 -6.89
C VAL A 12 -21.45 -9.71 -7.17
N ASP A 13 -22.72 -9.27 -7.15
CA ASP A 13 -23.86 -10.14 -7.49
C ASP A 13 -23.77 -10.70 -8.92
N ASN A 14 -23.00 -10.05 -9.80
CA ASN A 14 -22.79 -10.47 -11.19
C ASN A 14 -21.54 -11.33 -11.39
N ILE A 15 -20.86 -11.75 -10.31
CA ILE A 15 -19.63 -12.53 -10.44
C ILE A 15 -19.94 -13.95 -10.92
N ILE A 16 -19.27 -14.37 -12.00
CA ILE A 16 -19.37 -15.73 -12.54
C ILE A 16 -18.01 -16.40 -12.36
N LEU A 17 -17.93 -17.30 -11.38
CA LEU A 17 -16.73 -18.06 -11.06
C LEU A 17 -16.77 -19.45 -11.70
N ASN A 18 -15.60 -19.98 -12.07
CA ASN A 18 -15.44 -21.34 -12.59
C ASN A 18 -14.25 -22.02 -11.89
N GLN A 19 -14.05 -23.32 -12.14
CA GLN A 19 -13.00 -24.13 -11.49
C GLN A 19 -11.58 -23.59 -11.63
N ASP A 20 -11.31 -22.79 -12.67
CA ASP A 20 -10.00 -22.21 -12.95
C ASP A 20 -9.87 -20.79 -12.38
N SER A 21 -10.91 -20.27 -11.72
CA SER A 21 -10.92 -18.93 -11.14
C SER A 21 -9.95 -18.82 -9.96
N VAL A 22 -9.18 -17.74 -9.95
CA VAL A 22 -8.34 -17.30 -8.83
C VAL A 22 -8.89 -15.99 -8.31
N ILE A 23 -9.15 -15.91 -7.01
CA ILE A 23 -9.74 -14.76 -6.36
C ILE A 23 -8.69 -14.10 -5.47
N PHE A 24 -8.24 -12.92 -5.84
CA PHE A 24 -7.40 -12.03 -5.05
C PHE A 24 -8.26 -11.16 -4.13
N ILE A 25 -7.89 -11.10 -2.86
CA ILE A 25 -8.53 -10.29 -1.83
C ILE A 25 -7.70 -9.01 -1.67
N CYS A 26 -8.20 -7.92 -2.25
CA CYS A 26 -7.54 -6.63 -2.29
C CYS A 26 -8.07 -5.75 -1.14
N LEU A 27 -7.52 -5.93 0.06
CA LEU A 27 -7.80 -5.02 1.16
C LEU A 27 -7.05 -3.71 0.97
N TYR A 28 -7.76 -2.61 1.15
CA TYR A 28 -7.18 -1.27 1.14
C TYR A 28 -7.72 -0.43 2.28
N LYS A 29 -6.98 0.62 2.64
CA LYS A 29 -7.46 1.68 3.54
C LYS A 29 -6.97 3.04 3.08
N ILE A 30 -7.78 4.05 3.34
CA ILE A 30 -7.43 5.46 3.19
C ILE A 30 -6.90 5.94 4.54
N ASN A 31 -5.63 6.32 4.57
CA ASN A 31 -4.99 6.93 5.74
C ASN A 31 -4.99 8.45 5.55
N ILE A 32 -4.93 9.21 6.65
CA ILE A 32 -4.91 10.67 6.60
C ILE A 32 -3.82 11.17 7.54
N ILE A 33 -2.88 11.95 7.00
CA ILE A 33 -1.80 12.57 7.76
C ILE A 33 -1.84 14.07 7.50
N ASN A 34 -1.98 14.88 8.55
CA ASN A 34 -2.00 16.35 8.43
C ASN A 34 -2.93 16.81 7.28
N ASP A 35 -4.15 16.25 7.26
CA ASP A 35 -5.18 16.43 6.23
C ASP A 35 -4.85 15.91 4.81
N TYR A 36 -3.69 15.29 4.61
CA TYR A 36 -3.26 14.67 3.38
C TYR A 36 -3.67 13.19 3.33
N PRO A 37 -4.64 12.80 2.50
CA PRO A 37 -5.05 11.41 2.41
C PRO A 37 -4.12 10.63 1.48
N TYR A 38 -3.91 9.35 1.79
CA TYR A 38 -3.21 8.43 0.90
C TYR A 38 -3.71 7.01 1.08
N ILE A 39 -3.63 6.22 0.02
CA ILE A 39 -4.08 4.83 0.03
C ILE A 39 -2.92 3.87 0.33
N THR A 40 -3.23 2.85 1.11
CA THR A 40 -2.36 1.67 1.29
C THR A 40 -3.14 0.40 1.02
N TYR A 41 -2.47 -0.59 0.43
CA TYR A 41 -3.01 -1.91 0.15
C TYR A 41 -2.33 -2.96 1.04
N LEU A 42 -3.08 -3.95 1.51
CA LEU A 42 -2.53 -5.04 2.30
C LEU A 42 -1.93 -6.11 1.38
N LEU A 43 -0.63 -6.33 1.47
CA LEU A 43 0.05 -7.42 0.79
C LEU A 43 0.48 -8.50 1.79
N TYR A 44 0.41 -9.74 1.34
CA TYR A 44 0.78 -10.94 2.06
C TYR A 44 2.14 -11.45 1.59
N LYS A 45 3.05 -11.68 2.53
CA LYS A 45 4.35 -12.31 2.30
C LYS A 45 4.19 -13.82 2.30
N GLN A 46 4.62 -14.45 1.22
CA GLN A 46 4.65 -15.90 1.04
C GLN A 46 6.00 -16.37 0.49
N LYS A 47 6.26 -17.68 0.59
CA LYS A 47 7.45 -18.30 0.01
C LYS A 47 7.12 -18.98 -1.31
N ILE A 48 7.80 -18.57 -2.38
CA ILE A 48 7.78 -19.25 -3.67
C ILE A 48 9.22 -19.72 -3.95
N GLN A 49 9.43 -21.03 -4.11
CA GLN A 49 10.75 -21.61 -4.42
C GLN A 49 11.89 -21.09 -3.51
N ASN A 50 11.63 -21.02 -2.20
CA ASN A 50 12.54 -20.48 -1.15
C ASN A 50 12.81 -18.97 -1.18
N THR A 51 12.14 -18.22 -2.04
CA THR A 51 12.22 -16.75 -2.05
C THR A 51 10.96 -16.17 -1.41
N ASP A 52 11.14 -15.21 -0.51
CA ASP A 52 10.04 -14.42 0.02
C ASP A 52 9.55 -13.46 -1.08
N ILE A 53 8.23 -13.40 -1.26
CA ILE A 53 7.58 -12.52 -2.21
C ILE A 53 6.27 -12.02 -1.63
N THR A 54 5.88 -10.80 -1.97
CA THR A 54 4.63 -10.20 -1.51
C THR A 54 3.60 -10.14 -2.63
N THR A 55 2.35 -10.50 -2.32
CA THR A 55 1.23 -10.48 -3.28
C THR A 55 -0.06 -10.11 -2.54
N PHE A 56 -1.13 -9.78 -3.25
CA PHE A 56 -2.45 -9.89 -2.64
C PHE A 56 -2.70 -11.32 -2.17
N LEU A 57 -3.34 -11.47 -1.01
CA LEU A 57 -3.88 -12.74 -0.57
C LEU A 57 -4.81 -13.28 -1.66
N TYR A 58 -4.73 -14.58 -1.94
CA TYR A 58 -5.58 -15.20 -2.95
C TYR A 58 -6.06 -16.57 -2.54
N ILE A 59 -7.19 -16.97 -3.10
CA ILE A 59 -7.72 -18.33 -3.01
C ILE A 59 -8.11 -18.82 -4.40
N HIS A 60 -8.13 -20.13 -4.58
CA HIS A 60 -8.73 -20.74 -5.75
C HIS A 60 -10.22 -20.91 -5.54
N PHE A 61 -11.01 -20.78 -6.61
CA PHE A 61 -12.42 -21.09 -6.57
C PHE A 61 -12.63 -22.53 -6.13
N THR A 62 -13.64 -22.72 -5.28
CA THR A 62 -14.02 -24.04 -4.78
C THR A 62 -15.25 -24.53 -5.54
N GLU A 63 -16.05 -25.41 -4.95
CA GLU A 63 -17.19 -26.03 -5.66
C GLU A 63 -18.32 -25.05 -5.98
N ASN A 64 -18.51 -23.99 -5.18
CA ASN A 64 -19.54 -22.98 -5.44
C ASN A 64 -19.19 -21.59 -4.88
N THR A 65 -19.89 -20.57 -5.40
CA THR A 65 -19.70 -19.16 -5.07
C THR A 65 -19.96 -18.87 -3.59
N SER A 66 -21.04 -19.41 -3.01
CA SER A 66 -21.39 -19.15 -1.60
C SER A 66 -20.31 -19.66 -0.65
N ASN A 67 -19.82 -20.88 -0.85
CA ASN A 67 -18.73 -21.46 -0.05
C ASN A 67 -17.42 -20.68 -0.24
N THR A 68 -17.15 -20.21 -1.46
CA THR A 68 -15.97 -19.37 -1.74
C THR A 68 -16.03 -18.06 -0.96
N PHE A 69 -17.17 -17.37 -0.93
CA PHE A 69 -17.34 -16.14 -0.13
C PHE A 69 -17.30 -16.42 1.38
N ASN A 70 -17.90 -17.50 1.87
CA ASN A 70 -17.77 -17.89 3.28
C ASN A 70 -16.30 -18.12 3.67
N ASN A 71 -15.49 -18.73 2.79
CA ASN A 71 -14.06 -18.90 3.03
C ASN A 71 -13.32 -17.55 3.08
N ILE A 72 -13.66 -16.61 2.20
CA ILE A 72 -13.09 -15.26 2.20
C ILE A 72 -13.43 -14.55 3.52
N ASP A 73 -14.69 -14.58 3.93
CA ASP A 73 -15.14 -13.97 5.18
C ASP A 73 -14.42 -14.57 6.38
N ASN A 74 -14.25 -15.90 6.44
CA ASN A 74 -13.47 -16.56 7.47
C ASN A 74 -12.00 -16.10 7.49
N ILE A 75 -11.39 -15.89 6.31
CA ILE A 75 -10.01 -15.38 6.25
C ILE A 75 -9.96 -13.95 6.77
N LEU A 76 -10.87 -13.06 6.33
CA LEU A 76 -10.92 -11.67 6.80
C LEU A 76 -11.13 -11.61 8.32
N ASP A 77 -11.97 -12.48 8.86
CA ASP A 77 -12.23 -12.61 10.29
C ASP A 77 -10.99 -13.06 11.08
N ASN A 78 -10.28 -14.08 10.59
CA ASN A 78 -9.06 -14.57 11.20
C ASN A 78 -7.93 -13.52 11.20
N LEU A 79 -7.93 -12.64 10.20
CA LEU A 79 -6.99 -11.54 10.11
C LEU A 79 -7.43 -10.31 10.92
N SER A 80 -8.50 -10.42 11.71
CA SER A 80 -9.07 -9.32 12.50
C SER A 80 -9.51 -8.10 11.67
N PHE A 81 -9.81 -8.31 10.39
CA PHE A 81 -10.40 -7.29 9.51
C PHE A 81 -11.92 -7.45 9.43
N LYS A 82 -12.55 -7.66 10.60
CA LYS A 82 -14.01 -7.74 10.71
C LYS A 82 -14.62 -6.40 10.29
N ASN A 83 -15.80 -6.46 9.66
CA ASN A 83 -16.58 -5.31 9.19
C ASN A 83 -15.96 -4.52 8.01
N ASN A 84 -15.11 -5.16 7.20
CA ASN A 84 -14.73 -4.58 5.92
C ASN A 84 -15.94 -4.39 5.01
N THR A 85 -15.91 -3.34 4.20
CA THR A 85 -16.95 -3.14 3.18
C THR A 85 -16.44 -3.63 1.83
N LEU A 86 -17.06 -4.67 1.27
CA LEU A 86 -16.83 -5.09 -0.11
C LEU A 86 -17.35 -4.01 -1.06
N LYS A 87 -16.46 -3.43 -1.86
CA LYS A 87 -16.78 -2.35 -2.81
C LYS A 87 -17.11 -2.83 -4.21
N GLY A 88 -16.70 -4.05 -4.54
CA GLY A 88 -16.90 -4.66 -5.84
C GLY A 88 -15.66 -5.39 -6.30
N TYR A 89 -15.56 -5.65 -7.60
CA TYR A 89 -14.43 -6.38 -8.17
C TYR A 89 -13.97 -5.87 -9.53
N LEU A 90 -12.74 -6.24 -9.88
CA LEU A 90 -12.20 -6.21 -11.24
C LEU A 90 -11.90 -7.63 -11.70
N GLN A 91 -11.97 -7.87 -13.02
CA GLN A 91 -11.72 -9.18 -13.61
C GLN A 91 -10.73 -9.06 -14.77
N LYS A 92 -9.77 -9.98 -14.82
CA LYS A 92 -8.87 -10.20 -15.96
C LYS A 92 -8.82 -11.70 -16.23
N ASN A 93 -9.53 -12.16 -17.27
CA ASN A 93 -9.73 -13.58 -17.55
C ASN A 93 -10.35 -14.31 -16.34
N ASN A 94 -9.71 -15.37 -15.84
CA ASN A 94 -10.10 -16.11 -14.65
C ASN A 94 -9.53 -15.52 -13.33
N LEU A 95 -8.89 -14.35 -13.38
CA LEU A 95 -8.38 -13.66 -12.20
C LEU A 95 -9.40 -12.60 -11.75
N PHE A 96 -9.88 -12.74 -10.52
CA PHE A 96 -10.86 -11.85 -9.90
C PHE A 96 -10.19 -11.10 -8.75
N TYR A 97 -10.31 -9.78 -8.74
CA TYR A 97 -9.74 -8.91 -7.70
C TYR A 97 -10.89 -8.28 -6.92
N LEU A 98 -11.17 -8.80 -5.73
CA LEU A 98 -12.23 -8.30 -4.86
C LEU A 98 -11.69 -7.19 -3.97
N PHE A 99 -12.32 -6.02 -3.99
CA PHE A 99 -11.84 -4.84 -3.26
C PHE A 99 -12.62 -4.64 -1.97
N TYR A 100 -11.91 -4.68 -0.85
CA TYR A 100 -12.44 -4.49 0.48
C TYR A 100 -11.87 -3.22 1.10
N GLU A 101 -12.73 -2.28 1.48
CA GLU A 101 -12.33 -1.11 2.24
C GLU A 101 -12.30 -1.43 3.73
N TYR A 102 -11.14 -1.22 4.36
CA TYR A 102 -10.97 -1.28 5.81
C TYR A 102 -11.20 0.10 6.42
N THR A 103 -12.42 0.32 6.92
CA THR A 103 -12.90 1.60 7.46
C THR A 103 -12.58 1.80 8.95
N HIS A 104 -12.10 0.75 9.63
CA HIS A 104 -11.82 0.75 11.07
C HIS A 104 -10.43 1.26 11.45
N ALA A 105 -9.67 1.82 10.50
CA ALA A 105 -8.42 2.51 10.79
C ALA A 105 -8.70 3.83 11.54
N LYS A 106 -9.05 3.73 12.81
CA LYS A 106 -8.88 4.83 13.74
C LYS A 106 -7.41 4.80 14.14
N ASP A 107 -6.75 5.93 13.89
CA ASP A 107 -5.37 6.24 14.21
C ASP A 107 -4.33 5.86 13.13
N ASN A 108 -3.39 6.77 12.93
CA ASN A 108 -2.16 6.57 12.17
C ASN A 108 -1.25 5.60 12.95
N ILE A 109 -1.65 4.32 13.00
CA ILE A 109 -0.89 3.28 13.68
C ILE A 109 0.42 3.08 12.95
N ILE A 110 1.52 3.38 13.64
CA ILE A 110 2.86 3.00 13.23
C ILE A 110 2.92 1.48 13.29
N ASN A 111 2.98 0.83 12.13
CA ASN A 111 3.07 -0.63 12.07
C ASN A 111 4.47 -1.05 12.53
N LYS A 112 4.57 -2.12 13.32
CA LYS A 112 5.87 -2.69 13.68
C LYS A 112 6.07 -3.98 12.92
N TYR A 113 7.04 -4.00 12.02
CA TYR A 113 7.38 -5.14 11.20
C TYR A 113 8.62 -5.84 11.78
N ASN A 114 8.57 -7.16 11.81
CA ASN A 114 9.68 -8.01 12.21
C ASN A 114 9.85 -9.16 11.21
N SER A 115 10.85 -10.01 11.43
CA SER A 115 11.12 -11.16 10.54
C SER A 115 9.92 -12.09 10.34
N ASN A 116 9.03 -12.19 11.33
CA ASN A 116 7.82 -13.02 11.31
C ASN A 116 6.60 -12.29 10.73
N THR A 117 6.71 -11.00 10.39
CA THR A 117 5.61 -10.27 9.76
C THR A 117 5.28 -10.85 8.40
N ILE A 118 4.02 -11.23 8.24
CA ILE A 118 3.45 -11.80 7.00
C ILE A 118 2.52 -10.84 6.26
N LEU A 119 2.08 -9.75 6.88
CA LEU A 119 1.15 -8.79 6.31
C LEU A 119 1.75 -7.38 6.35
N TYR A 120 1.73 -6.70 5.21
CA TYR A 120 2.32 -5.39 5.03
C TYR A 120 1.28 -4.43 4.45
N TRP A 121 1.03 -3.33 5.14
CA TRP A 121 0.30 -2.20 4.57
C TRP A 121 1.26 -1.46 3.65
N THR A 122 0.98 -1.46 2.36
CA THR A 122 1.93 -1.10 1.30
C THR A 122 1.45 0.17 0.61
N THR A 123 2.32 1.14 0.38
CA THR A 123 1.96 2.38 -0.32
C THR A 123 1.94 2.14 -1.83
N ILE A 124 1.25 3.01 -2.57
CA ILE A 124 1.31 2.96 -4.03
C ILE A 124 2.74 3.15 -4.54
N TYR A 125 3.52 4.06 -3.94
CA TYR A 125 4.91 4.26 -4.33
C TYR A 125 5.73 2.96 -4.27
N GLU A 126 5.58 2.17 -3.21
CA GLU A 126 6.23 0.86 -3.13
C GLU A 126 5.72 -0.11 -4.21
N ILE A 127 4.42 -0.14 -4.47
CA ILE A 127 3.83 -1.06 -5.45
C ILE A 127 4.27 -0.73 -6.87
N VAL A 128 4.08 0.51 -7.31
CA VAL A 128 4.27 0.88 -8.72
C VAL A 128 5.70 1.33 -9.02
N GLN A 129 6.32 2.09 -8.12
CA GLN A 129 7.64 2.67 -8.38
C GLN A 129 8.77 1.75 -7.91
N MET A 130 8.69 1.22 -6.68
CA MET A 130 9.75 0.37 -6.14
C MET A 130 9.60 -1.11 -6.54
N GLN A 131 8.35 -1.58 -6.69
CA GLN A 131 8.00 -2.98 -6.89
C GLN A 131 8.56 -3.92 -5.81
N SER A 132 8.75 -3.38 -4.60
CA SER A 132 9.24 -4.08 -3.43
C SER A 132 8.78 -3.39 -2.15
N ILE A 133 8.73 -4.16 -1.06
CA ILE A 133 8.57 -3.64 0.30
C ILE A 133 9.80 -4.06 1.09
N LEU A 134 10.53 -3.09 1.65
CA LEU A 134 11.85 -3.29 2.21
C LEU A 134 12.75 -3.95 1.14
N ASN A 135 13.18 -5.18 1.38
CA ASN A 135 13.98 -6.00 0.46
C ASN A 135 13.18 -7.18 -0.13
N ILE A 136 11.86 -7.19 0.01
CA ILE A 136 10.99 -8.28 -0.45
C ILE A 136 10.32 -7.85 -1.75
N PRO A 137 10.52 -8.57 -2.87
CA PRO A 137 9.88 -8.22 -4.13
C PRO A 137 8.35 -8.32 -4.04
N ILE A 138 7.67 -7.48 -4.79
CA ILE A 138 6.22 -7.56 -5.02
C ILE A 138 6.00 -8.38 -6.31
N HIS A 139 5.12 -9.38 -6.25
CA HIS A 139 4.78 -10.21 -7.39
C HIS A 139 4.13 -9.38 -8.51
N SER A 140 4.43 -9.70 -9.77
CA SER A 140 4.02 -8.87 -10.91
C SER A 140 2.52 -8.73 -11.07
N THR A 141 1.75 -9.74 -10.66
CA THR A 141 0.28 -9.69 -10.65
C THR A 141 -0.29 -8.50 -9.85
N VAL A 142 0.47 -7.97 -8.88
CA VAL A 142 0.08 -6.79 -8.11
C VAL A 142 0.34 -5.52 -8.93
N PHE A 143 1.57 -5.21 -9.29
CA PHE A 143 1.86 -3.93 -9.97
C PHE A 143 1.27 -3.86 -11.39
N GLU A 144 1.13 -4.99 -12.09
CA GLU A 144 0.44 -5.05 -13.38
C GLU A 144 -1.05 -4.69 -13.27
N LEU A 145 -1.70 -4.98 -12.14
CA LEU A 145 -3.08 -4.55 -11.87
C LEU A 145 -3.19 -3.03 -11.89
N PHE A 146 -2.27 -2.34 -11.21
CA PHE A 146 -2.24 -0.87 -11.12
C PHE A 146 -1.83 -0.22 -12.44
N TYR A 147 -0.92 -0.83 -13.20
CA TYR A 147 -0.61 -0.35 -14.55
C TYR A 147 -1.80 -0.50 -15.51
N SER A 148 -2.58 -1.57 -15.36
CA SER A 148 -3.77 -1.80 -16.19
C SER A 148 -4.97 -0.96 -15.75
N HIS A 149 -5.02 -0.56 -14.47
CA HIS A 149 -6.10 0.24 -13.89
C HIS A 149 -5.52 1.40 -13.06
N PRO A 150 -5.01 2.47 -13.71
CA PRO A 150 -4.40 3.60 -13.01
C PRO A 150 -5.34 4.33 -12.04
N ASP A 151 -6.65 4.17 -12.18
CA ASP A 151 -7.64 4.76 -11.26
C ASP A 151 -7.57 4.17 -9.83
N LEU A 152 -6.91 3.00 -9.67
CA LEU A 152 -6.63 2.42 -8.36
C LEU A 152 -5.53 3.16 -7.57
N ILE A 153 -4.71 3.96 -8.26
CA ILE A 153 -3.54 4.64 -7.69
C ILE A 153 -3.94 5.90 -6.92
N TYR A 154 -4.89 6.66 -7.46
CA TYR A 154 -5.14 8.03 -7.02
C TYR A 154 -6.38 8.13 -6.14
N LEU A 155 -6.28 8.97 -5.12
CA LEU A 155 -7.44 9.54 -4.44
C LEU A 155 -7.83 10.84 -5.13
N TYR A 156 -9.11 11.21 -5.01
CA TYR A 156 -9.64 12.42 -5.60
C TYR A 156 -10.19 13.35 -4.52
N ASN A 157 -9.79 14.61 -4.57
CA ASN A 157 -10.50 15.69 -3.91
C ASN A 157 -11.39 16.37 -4.96
N HIS A 158 -12.69 16.08 -4.92
CA HIS A 158 -13.62 16.41 -5.99
C HIS A 158 -13.17 15.81 -7.34
N THR A 159 -12.61 16.63 -8.24
CA THR A 159 -12.11 16.21 -9.56
C THR A 159 -10.59 16.19 -9.64
N GLN A 160 -9.89 16.70 -8.62
CA GLN A 160 -8.44 16.81 -8.61
C GLN A 160 -7.81 15.55 -8.04
N LYS A 161 -6.85 14.98 -8.78
CA LYS A 161 -6.01 13.88 -8.29
C LYS A 161 -5.11 14.39 -7.16
N ILE A 162 -5.04 13.62 -6.10
CA ILE A 162 -4.10 13.82 -5.00
C ILE A 162 -2.88 12.96 -5.30
N ASP A 163 -1.69 13.54 -5.26
CA ASP A 163 -0.45 12.79 -5.47
C ASP A 163 -0.27 11.77 -4.34
N PHE A 164 0.20 10.56 -4.64
CA PHE A 164 0.51 9.61 -3.58
C PHE A 164 1.89 9.93 -3.00
N PRO A 165 2.11 9.73 -1.68
CA PRO A 165 3.36 10.10 -1.04
C PRO A 165 4.51 9.17 -1.43
N ILE A 166 5.74 9.69 -1.42
CA ILE A 166 6.96 8.86 -1.60
C ILE A 166 7.21 8.08 -0.32
N THR A 167 7.59 6.80 -0.46
CA THR A 167 8.08 6.01 0.68
C THR A 167 9.60 6.03 0.75
N ILE A 168 10.12 6.30 1.95
CA ILE A 168 11.54 6.40 2.24
C ILE A 168 11.91 5.42 3.36
N TYR A 169 12.93 4.59 3.12
CA TYR A 169 13.51 3.75 4.17
C TYR A 169 14.75 4.43 4.75
N SER A 170 14.87 4.46 6.07
CA SER A 170 15.99 5.07 6.79
C SER A 170 16.38 4.23 8.00
N LYS A 171 17.67 4.06 8.27
CA LYS A 171 18.14 3.47 9.53
C LYS A 171 18.04 4.41 10.72
N ASN A 172 18.11 5.71 10.45
CA ASN A 172 18.04 6.75 11.47
C ASN A 172 16.60 6.94 11.90
N ASN A 173 16.39 7.06 13.21
CA ASN A 173 15.10 7.50 13.74
C ASN A 173 14.83 8.95 13.29
N ILE A 174 13.58 9.40 13.43
CA ILE A 174 13.20 10.72 12.90
C ILE A 174 13.88 11.89 13.64
N ILE A 175 14.27 11.71 14.90
CA ILE A 175 14.97 12.74 15.69
C ILE A 175 16.37 12.99 15.09
N ASP A 176 17.07 11.91 14.74
CA ASP A 176 18.38 11.98 14.10
C ASP A 176 18.25 12.53 12.66
N LEU A 177 17.15 12.23 11.96
CA LEU A 177 16.85 12.77 10.63
C LEU A 177 16.53 14.27 10.65
N PHE A 178 15.90 14.80 11.70
CA PHE A 178 15.64 16.23 11.82
C PHE A 178 16.87 17.01 12.29
N SER A 179 17.95 16.32 12.68
CA SER A 179 19.23 16.96 13.01
C SER A 179 20.09 17.30 11.78
N THR A 180 19.75 16.75 10.60
CA THR A 180 20.52 16.92 9.34
C THR A 180 20.02 18.09 8.49
N TYR A 181 19.82 19.25 9.10
CA TYR A 181 19.41 20.46 8.39
C TYR A 181 20.57 21.09 7.60
N ASP A 182 20.37 21.27 6.30
CA ASP A 182 21.29 21.97 5.42
C ASP A 182 20.99 23.48 5.43
N ASN A 183 21.80 24.22 6.18
CA ASN A 183 21.70 25.67 6.29
C ASN A 183 21.91 26.41 4.95
N LEU A 184 22.65 25.83 4.00
CA LEU A 184 22.92 26.50 2.72
C LEU A 184 21.69 26.46 1.81
N ASN A 185 20.96 25.34 1.83
CA ASN A 185 19.78 25.12 1.00
C ASN A 185 18.47 25.30 1.77
N ASN A 186 18.53 25.63 3.07
CA ASN A 186 17.39 25.83 3.95
C ASN A 186 16.42 24.63 3.94
N CYS A 187 16.96 23.40 3.98
CA CYS A 187 16.18 22.17 3.88
C CYS A 187 16.75 21.05 4.75
N PHE A 188 15.91 20.08 5.09
CA PHE A 188 16.33 18.81 5.67
C PHE A 188 16.65 17.80 4.58
N ILE A 189 17.53 16.85 4.89
CA ILE A 189 17.99 15.83 3.96
C ILE A 189 17.80 14.44 4.57
N ILE A 190 17.10 13.56 3.85
CA ILE A 190 16.98 12.14 4.18
C ILE A 190 17.51 11.29 3.03
N LYS A 191 18.32 10.28 3.38
CA LYS A 191 18.82 9.30 2.42
C LYS A 191 17.96 8.04 2.49
N HIS A 192 17.55 7.55 1.32
CA HIS A 192 16.85 6.29 1.16
C HIS A 192 17.84 5.12 1.20
N GLU A 193 17.68 4.27 2.19
CA GLU A 193 18.58 3.17 2.51
C GLU A 193 17.86 1.82 2.38
N ILE A 194 18.04 1.16 1.23
CA ILE A 194 17.60 -0.23 1.00
C ILE A 194 18.81 -1.13 1.28
N GLU A 195 19.06 -1.44 2.54
CA GLU A 195 20.05 -2.46 2.92
C GLU A 195 19.37 -3.59 3.71
N ASN A 196 19.98 -4.78 3.73
CA ASN A 196 19.48 -5.99 4.42
C ASN A 196 19.57 -5.90 5.97
N ASN A 197 19.24 -4.75 6.55
CA ASN A 197 19.29 -4.53 7.99
C ASN A 197 17.91 -4.59 8.63
N TYR A 198 17.85 -5.16 9.83
CA TYR A 198 16.62 -5.43 10.59
C TYR A 198 16.08 -4.21 11.35
N HIS A 199 16.59 -3.01 11.07
CA HIS A 199 16.21 -1.76 11.75
C HIS A 199 16.05 -0.66 10.70
N LEU A 200 14.92 -0.67 9.99
CA LEU A 200 14.57 0.34 9.01
C LEU A 200 13.26 1.01 9.40
N PHE A 201 13.33 2.31 9.64
CA PHE A 201 12.16 3.16 9.70
C PHE A 201 11.63 3.35 8.28
N ARG A 202 10.33 3.14 8.13
CA ARG A 202 9.61 3.43 6.90
C ARG A 202 8.84 4.71 7.09
N CYS A 203 9.27 5.73 6.37
CA CYS A 203 8.68 7.05 6.37
C CYS A 203 7.93 7.28 5.06
N ILE A 204 6.95 8.17 5.10
CA ILE A 204 6.39 8.78 3.91
C ILE A 204 6.72 10.25 3.87
N LEU A 205 7.08 10.72 2.68
CA LEU A 205 7.21 12.13 2.36
C LEU A 205 5.93 12.58 1.66
N ILE A 206 5.23 13.51 2.28
CA ILE A 206 4.00 14.11 1.81
C ILE A 206 4.35 15.40 1.06
N TYR A 207 3.87 15.50 -0.17
CA TYR A 207 4.14 16.65 -1.02
C TYR A 207 3.30 17.86 -0.57
N TYR A 208 3.98 18.86 -0.04
CA TYR A 208 3.48 20.23 0.01
C TYR A 208 4.12 20.98 -1.15
N GLU A 209 3.46 20.97 -2.30
CA GLU A 209 3.84 21.72 -3.51
C GLU A 209 5.05 21.16 -4.32
N ASN A 210 4.93 21.25 -5.65
CA ASN A 210 5.76 20.62 -6.71
C ASN A 210 7.24 21.07 -6.79
N LYS A 211 7.93 21.30 -5.67
CA LYS A 211 9.31 21.77 -5.66
C LYS A 211 10.28 20.69 -5.21
N PHE A 212 10.53 19.73 -6.09
CA PHE A 212 11.78 18.95 -6.02
C PHE A 212 12.61 19.15 -7.28
N SER A 213 13.63 19.99 -7.16
CA SER A 213 14.77 20.00 -8.07
C SER A 213 15.82 19.01 -7.59
N ASN A 214 16.19 18.06 -8.45
CA ASN A 214 17.24 17.04 -8.26
C ASN A 214 16.89 15.82 -7.39
N ILE A 215 16.13 14.90 -7.98
CA ILE A 215 16.20 13.46 -7.65
C ILE A 215 17.54 12.92 -8.18
N ASN A 216 18.64 13.30 -7.53
CA ASN A 216 19.94 12.69 -7.77
C ASN A 216 20.28 11.80 -6.56
N ARG A 217 20.30 10.48 -6.78
CA ARG A 217 20.99 9.49 -5.91
C ARG A 217 20.38 9.22 -4.52
N ASN A 218 19.11 8.78 -4.43
CA ASN A 218 18.50 8.29 -3.18
C ASN A 218 18.49 9.32 -2.03
N VAL A 219 18.57 10.60 -2.33
CA VAL A 219 18.54 11.68 -1.35
C VAL A 219 17.30 12.51 -1.61
N PHE A 220 16.53 12.75 -0.56
CA PHE A 220 15.30 13.53 -0.58
C PHE A 220 15.49 14.75 0.30
N HIS A 221 15.08 15.89 -0.22
CA HIS A 221 15.08 17.15 0.50
C HIS A 221 13.68 17.37 1.09
N PHE A 222 13.51 18.20 2.10
CA PHE A 222 12.19 18.68 2.54
C PHE A 222 12.35 19.97 3.34
N GLU A 223 11.34 20.85 3.29
CA GLU A 223 11.42 22.19 3.87
C GLU A 223 11.09 22.21 5.36
N ASN A 224 10.18 21.32 5.79
CA ASN A 224 9.70 21.26 7.16
C ASN A 224 9.45 19.81 7.61
N THR A 225 9.52 19.59 8.92
CA THR A 225 9.34 18.27 9.53
C THR A 225 7.93 17.71 9.37
N GLU A 226 6.94 18.55 9.09
CA GLU A 226 5.53 18.16 8.91
C GLU A 226 5.29 17.45 7.56
N GLN A 227 6.22 17.61 6.60
CA GLN A 227 6.24 16.89 5.33
C GLN A 227 6.66 15.43 5.46
N LEU A 228 7.23 15.00 6.60
CA LEU A 228 7.73 13.64 6.81
C LEU A 228 6.98 12.95 7.96
N GLN A 229 6.49 11.74 7.73
CA GLN A 229 5.87 10.93 8.78
C GLN A 229 6.36 9.49 8.78
N ILE A 230 6.62 8.94 9.95
CA ILE A 230 6.84 7.50 10.15
C ILE A 230 5.51 6.75 10.00
N ILE A 231 5.50 5.71 9.16
CA ILE A 231 4.34 4.84 8.97
C ILE A 231 4.59 3.39 9.40
N SER A 232 5.86 2.98 9.52
CA SER A 232 6.24 1.72 10.18
C SER A 232 7.68 1.73 10.69
N GLU A 233 7.95 0.82 11.62
CA GLU A 233 9.26 0.49 12.21
C GLU A 233 9.60 -0.99 12.01
#